data_AF-A0A2E5G7D8-F1
#
_entry.id   AF-A0A2E5G7D8-F1
#
_cell.length_a   1.000
_cell.length_b   1.000
_cell.length_c   1.000
_cell.angle_alpha   90.00
_cell.angle_beta   90.00
_cell.angle_gamma   90.00
#
_symmetry.space_group_name_H-M   'P 1'
#
loop_
_entity.id
_entity.type
_entity.pdbx_description
1 polymer ?
#
loop_
_entity_poly.entity_id
_entity_poly.type
_entity_poly.pdbx_seq_one_letter_code
_entity_poly.pdbx_strand_id
1 'polypeptide(L)'
;MVFQPRIFRRYLMVVAAGAIALSASEPLLAQRGNERDTRRDRVQTQNRQKDDSAKAVKKIQHIKRRAVHRVPLTDVQRKERLEILKMIEPKMYARLKLFEKKPQMMRAAIDRVIDSNKVGHQIQRLAAMREEDFQGFELQIANIQLARECTEQGRKLRARKTSAASSAGEQQRQKLRELVGEHFDIRQKMRERELAKLENRIRELRRTLDQRNGSRTALIEKRFLQLTSEPNTAAW
;
A
#
# COMPACT_ATOMS: atom_id res chain seq x y z
N MET A 1 41.69 -25.76 21.25
CA MET A 1 41.13 -26.26 19.96
C MET A 1 41.37 -25.20 18.90
N VAL A 2 42.21 -25.50 17.93
CA VAL A 2 42.80 -24.55 16.96
C VAL A 2 41.93 -24.47 15.71
N PHE A 3 41.49 -23.26 15.34
CA PHE A 3 40.67 -22.98 14.16
C PHE A 3 41.59 -22.57 12.99
N GLN A 4 41.58 -23.34 11.90
CA GLN A 4 42.27 -22.95 10.66
C GLN A 4 41.32 -22.19 9.70
N PRO A 5 41.75 -21.08 9.08
CA PRO A 5 41.00 -20.40 8.04
C PRO A 5 41.31 -20.97 6.65
N ARG A 6 40.27 -21.32 5.88
CA ARG A 6 40.39 -21.67 4.45
C ARG A 6 40.44 -20.42 3.58
N ILE A 7 41.62 -20.17 3.05
CA ILE A 7 41.93 -19.24 1.97
C ILE A 7 41.35 -19.82 0.67
N PHE A 8 40.41 -19.13 0.03
CA PHE A 8 40.00 -19.45 -1.35
C PHE A 8 40.59 -18.45 -2.35
N ARG A 9 41.21 -19.06 -3.36
CA ARG A 9 42.13 -18.50 -4.34
C ARG A 9 41.46 -17.53 -5.32
N ARG A 10 42.22 -16.48 -5.64
CA ARG A 10 42.13 -15.68 -6.87
C ARG A 10 42.45 -16.57 -8.08
N TYR A 11 41.62 -16.50 -9.13
CA TYR A 11 41.98 -16.86 -10.51
C TYR A 11 41.64 -15.62 -11.36
N LEU A 12 42.63 -14.82 -11.74
CA LEU A 12 43.44 -14.87 -12.96
C LEU A 12 42.65 -14.47 -14.23
N MET A 13 42.94 -13.25 -14.69
CA MET A 13 42.68 -12.76 -16.06
C MET A 13 43.44 -13.62 -17.09
N VAL A 14 42.85 -13.85 -18.27
CA VAL A 14 43.60 -13.97 -19.53
C VAL A 14 42.82 -13.29 -20.66
N VAL A 15 43.56 -12.43 -21.35
CA VAL A 15 43.26 -11.66 -22.56
C VAL A 15 43.20 -12.59 -23.77
N ALA A 16 42.25 -12.38 -24.68
CA ALA A 16 42.37 -12.86 -26.06
C ALA A 16 42.07 -11.71 -27.02
N ALA A 17 43.16 -11.16 -27.56
CA ALA A 17 43.19 -10.24 -28.68
C ALA A 17 43.69 -11.02 -29.91
N GLY A 18 43.15 -10.69 -31.10
CA GLY A 18 43.89 -10.79 -32.36
C GLY A 18 43.40 -11.80 -33.41
N ALA A 19 43.01 -11.25 -34.58
CA ALA A 19 43.21 -11.71 -35.98
C ALA A 19 42.04 -11.15 -36.83
N ILE A 20 42.15 -10.07 -37.59
CA ILE A 20 42.87 -9.82 -38.87
C ILE A 20 42.60 -10.89 -39.95
N ALA A 21 41.80 -10.53 -40.96
CA ALA A 21 42.04 -10.72 -42.41
C ALA A 21 40.78 -10.27 -43.18
N LEU A 22 40.86 -9.19 -43.97
CA LEU A 22 40.95 -9.21 -45.44
C LEU A 22 39.81 -9.93 -46.15
N SER A 23 38.93 -9.19 -46.83
CA SER A 23 38.66 -9.40 -48.27
C SER A 23 37.59 -8.45 -48.81
N ALA A 24 37.79 -8.08 -50.08
CA ALA A 24 36.78 -7.76 -51.09
C ALA A 24 36.16 -6.35 -51.09
N SER A 25 36.82 -5.52 -51.89
CA SER A 25 36.24 -4.53 -52.79
C SER A 25 35.04 -5.07 -53.60
N GLU A 26 33.90 -4.38 -53.55
CA GLU A 26 32.79 -4.40 -54.54
C GLU A 26 31.66 -3.44 -54.09
N PRO A 27 30.70 -3.04 -54.95
CA PRO A 27 30.80 -2.13 -56.08
C PRO A 27 30.05 -0.79 -55.82
N LEU A 28 30.48 0.28 -56.51
CA LEU A 28 29.91 1.64 -56.47
C LEU A 28 28.56 1.80 -57.21
N LEU A 29 27.64 0.83 -57.11
CA LEU A 29 26.41 0.79 -57.93
C LEU A 29 25.12 0.46 -57.15
N ALA A 30 24.94 1.02 -55.95
CA ALA A 30 23.67 0.91 -55.21
C ALA A 30 23.32 2.16 -54.38
N GLN A 31 23.33 3.36 -55.00
CA GLN A 31 23.01 4.62 -54.30
C GLN A 31 21.60 5.19 -54.57
N ARG A 32 20.66 4.44 -55.19
CA ARG A 32 19.29 4.97 -55.44
C ARG A 32 18.13 4.20 -54.78
N GLY A 33 18.40 3.23 -53.91
CA GLY A 33 17.36 2.44 -53.23
C GLY A 33 17.10 2.76 -51.75
N ASN A 34 18.04 3.38 -51.03
CA ASN A 34 18.03 3.44 -49.55
C ASN A 34 17.31 4.65 -48.92
N GLU A 35 16.78 5.59 -49.72
CA GLU A 35 16.10 6.78 -49.16
C GLU A 35 14.68 6.49 -48.66
N ARG A 36 14.05 5.39 -49.09
CA ARG A 36 12.69 5.04 -48.65
C ARG A 36 12.67 4.36 -47.28
N ASP A 37 13.66 3.55 -46.95
CA ASP A 37 13.75 2.88 -45.65
C ASP A 37 14.22 3.84 -44.54
N THR A 38 15.19 4.71 -44.84
CA THR A 38 15.62 5.75 -43.88
C THR A 38 14.51 6.75 -43.54
N ARG A 39 13.58 7.04 -44.48
CA ARG A 39 12.39 7.87 -44.18
C ARG A 39 11.39 7.16 -43.27
N ARG A 40 11.15 5.86 -43.43
CA ARG A 40 10.25 5.10 -42.53
C ARG A 40 10.78 5.04 -41.10
N ASP A 41 12.07 4.79 -40.93
CA ASP A 41 12.70 4.74 -39.60
C ASP A 41 12.72 6.12 -38.92
N ARG A 42 12.90 7.19 -39.69
CA ARG A 42 12.84 8.56 -39.17
C ARG A 42 11.43 8.97 -38.73
N VAL A 43 10.39 8.51 -39.42
CA VAL A 43 8.99 8.74 -39.02
C VAL A 43 8.62 7.92 -37.77
N GLN A 44 9.09 6.67 -37.66
CA GLN A 44 8.84 5.85 -36.46
C GLN A 44 9.55 6.41 -35.22
N THR A 45 10.78 6.89 -35.35
CA THR A 45 11.53 7.50 -34.24
C THR A 45 10.92 8.82 -33.78
N GLN A 46 10.44 9.66 -34.70
CA GLN A 46 9.71 10.89 -34.35
C GLN A 46 8.37 10.61 -33.65
N ASN A 47 7.63 9.57 -34.07
CA ASN A 47 6.38 9.20 -33.42
C ASN A 47 6.61 8.65 -31.99
N ARG A 48 7.65 7.83 -31.77
CA ARG A 48 8.03 7.38 -30.42
C ARG A 48 8.41 8.53 -29.49
N GLN A 49 9.17 9.52 -29.98
CA GLN A 49 9.51 10.71 -29.20
C GLN A 49 8.28 11.55 -28.84
N LYS A 50 7.28 11.65 -29.74
CA LYS A 50 6.00 12.33 -29.46
C LYS A 50 5.18 11.57 -28.41
N ASP A 51 5.13 10.24 -28.47
CA ASP A 51 4.42 9.43 -27.49
C ASP A 51 5.06 9.49 -26.10
N ASP A 52 6.39 9.47 -26.02
CA ASP A 52 7.12 9.53 -24.76
C ASP A 52 7.03 10.91 -24.11
N SER A 53 7.08 11.99 -24.91
CA SER A 53 6.85 13.35 -24.40
C SER A 53 5.40 13.55 -23.93
N ALA A 54 4.40 13.05 -24.67
CA ALA A 54 3.00 13.10 -24.23
C ALA A 54 2.77 12.31 -22.92
N LYS A 55 3.39 11.13 -22.77
CA LYS A 55 3.36 10.36 -21.52
C LYS A 55 4.04 11.11 -20.37
N ALA A 56 5.17 11.77 -20.61
CA ALA A 56 5.86 12.58 -19.60
C ALA A 56 5.00 13.76 -19.14
N VAL A 57 4.36 14.49 -20.07
CA VAL A 57 3.46 15.61 -19.76
C VAL A 57 2.24 15.14 -18.95
N LYS A 58 1.59 14.05 -19.35
CA LYS A 58 0.47 13.46 -18.59
C LYS A 58 0.89 13.03 -17.19
N LYS A 59 2.10 12.46 -17.02
CA LYS A 59 2.65 12.09 -15.72
C LYS A 59 2.89 13.31 -14.83
N ILE A 60 3.47 14.38 -15.37
CA ILE A 60 3.67 15.65 -14.63
C ILE A 60 2.34 16.28 -14.25
N GLN A 61 1.35 16.31 -15.14
CA GLN A 61 0.02 16.81 -14.85
C GLN A 61 -0.69 15.99 -13.76
N HIS A 62 -0.59 14.66 -13.78
CA HIS A 62 -1.13 13.82 -12.71
C HIS A 62 -0.46 14.08 -11.36
N ILE A 63 0.86 14.31 -11.34
CA ILE A 63 1.59 14.67 -10.12
C ILE A 63 1.11 16.04 -9.61
N LYS A 64 1.02 17.04 -10.48
CA LYS A 64 0.52 18.38 -10.13
C LYS A 64 -0.92 18.35 -9.61
N ARG A 65 -1.84 17.66 -10.31
CA ARG A 65 -3.25 17.53 -9.87
C ARG A 65 -3.39 16.84 -8.52
N ARG A 66 -2.53 15.86 -8.20
CA ARG A 66 -2.49 15.23 -6.87
C ARG A 66 -1.94 16.15 -5.77
N ALA A 67 -1.09 17.12 -6.13
CA ALA A 67 -0.53 18.07 -5.17
C ALA A 67 -1.50 19.19 -4.78
N VAL A 68 -2.42 19.57 -5.67
CA VAL A 68 -3.28 20.76 -5.50
C VAL A 68 -4.37 20.61 -4.43
N HIS A 69 -4.70 19.39 -3.97
CA HIS A 69 -5.78 19.16 -2.99
C HIS A 69 -5.36 18.43 -1.71
N ARG A 70 -4.05 18.40 -1.38
CA ARG A 70 -3.62 17.81 -0.11
C ARG A 70 -3.54 18.91 0.94
N VAL A 71 -4.49 18.88 1.88
CA VAL A 71 -4.38 19.64 3.13
C VAL A 71 -3.11 19.17 3.84
N PRO A 72 -2.13 20.06 4.09
CA PRO A 72 -0.91 19.68 4.76
C PRO A 72 -1.22 19.17 6.17
N LEU A 73 -0.54 18.09 6.57
CA LEU A 73 -0.74 17.53 7.91
C LEU A 73 -0.21 18.47 8.98
N THR A 74 -0.98 18.60 10.05
CA THR A 74 -0.52 19.29 11.25
C THR A 74 0.61 18.52 11.91
N ASP A 75 1.43 19.19 12.73
CA ASP A 75 2.52 18.51 13.45
C ASP A 75 2.00 17.43 14.43
N VAL A 76 0.82 17.64 15.00
CA VAL A 76 0.13 16.66 15.85
C VAL A 76 -0.24 15.41 15.05
N GLN A 77 -0.89 15.59 13.89
CA GLN A 77 -1.25 14.47 12.99
C GLN A 77 -0.01 13.72 12.49
N ARG A 78 1.09 14.44 12.18
CA ARG A 78 2.35 13.81 11.79
C ARG A 78 2.91 12.94 12.92
N LYS A 79 2.92 13.45 14.15
CA LYS A 79 3.41 12.69 15.31
C LYS A 79 2.57 11.45 15.55
N GLU A 80 1.25 11.57 15.51
CA GLU A 80 0.34 10.44 15.67
C GLU A 80 0.54 9.37 14.59
N ARG A 81 0.61 9.78 13.32
CA ARG A 81 0.86 8.87 12.19
C ARG A 81 2.23 8.21 12.29
N LEU A 82 3.22 8.89 12.85
CA LEU A 82 4.55 8.34 13.12
C LEU A 82 4.51 7.27 14.22
N GLU A 83 3.69 7.43 15.26
CA GLU A 83 3.48 6.41 16.30
C GLU A 83 2.84 5.15 15.71
N ILE A 84 1.78 5.31 14.90
CA ILE A 84 1.14 4.19 14.20
C ILE A 84 2.15 3.49 13.28
N LEU A 85 2.93 4.26 12.52
CA LEU A 85 3.99 3.74 11.66
C LEU A 85 5.02 2.92 12.44
N LYS A 86 5.42 3.38 13.64
CA LYS A 86 6.35 2.66 14.52
C LYS A 86 5.78 1.31 14.94
N MET A 87 4.48 1.23 15.23
CA MET A 87 3.80 0.00 15.62
C MET A 87 3.70 -0.99 14.46
N ILE A 88 3.29 -0.52 13.27
CA ILE A 88 3.11 -1.41 12.13
C ILE A 88 4.46 -1.76 11.48
N GLU A 89 5.24 -0.77 11.05
CA GLU A 89 6.45 -0.87 10.21
C GLU A 89 7.71 -0.35 10.95
N PRO A 90 8.22 -1.07 11.97
CA PRO A 90 9.34 -0.60 12.78
C PRO A 90 10.61 -0.38 11.93
N LYS A 91 10.84 -1.19 10.90
CA LYS A 91 11.99 -1.05 9.98
C LYS A 91 11.91 0.26 9.17
N MET A 92 10.72 0.68 8.77
CA MET A 92 10.54 1.95 8.05
C MET A 92 10.65 3.15 8.98
N TYR A 93 10.09 3.04 10.19
CA TYR A 93 10.28 4.05 11.23
C TYR A 93 11.77 4.26 11.55
N ALA A 94 12.55 3.18 11.69
CA ALA A 94 14.00 3.25 11.89
C ALA A 94 14.72 4.00 10.75
N ARG A 95 14.29 3.83 9.50
CA ARG A 95 14.82 4.61 8.35
C ARG A 95 14.47 6.08 8.45
N LEU A 96 13.25 6.41 8.87
CA LEU A 96 12.84 7.82 9.06
C LEU A 96 13.62 8.49 10.19
N LYS A 97 13.99 7.73 11.23
CA LYS A 97 14.79 8.23 12.35
C LYS A 97 16.17 8.74 11.91
N LEU A 98 16.71 8.28 10.77
CA LEU A 98 17.95 8.82 10.19
C LEU A 98 17.85 10.32 9.84
N PHE A 99 16.63 10.85 9.65
CA PHE A 99 16.39 12.26 9.35
C PHE A 99 16.08 13.11 10.59
N GLU A 100 16.19 12.55 11.80
CA GLU A 100 15.87 13.25 13.07
C GLU A 100 16.69 14.54 13.24
N LYS A 101 17.94 14.57 12.76
CA LYS A 101 18.81 15.76 12.76
C LYS A 101 18.42 16.83 11.73
N LYS A 102 17.50 16.54 10.80
CA LYS A 102 17.09 17.41 9.69
C LYS A 102 15.56 17.50 9.63
N PRO A 103 14.91 18.35 10.45
CA PRO A 103 13.46 18.33 10.66
C PRO A 103 12.66 18.58 9.36
N GLN A 104 13.15 19.43 8.47
CA GLN A 104 12.52 19.67 7.16
C GLN A 104 12.50 18.41 6.28
N MET A 105 13.62 17.68 6.24
CA MET A 105 13.69 16.41 5.50
C MET A 105 12.84 15.33 6.15
N MET A 106 12.79 15.28 7.49
CA MET A 106 11.94 14.34 8.21
C MET A 106 10.46 14.58 7.93
N ARG A 107 9.99 15.84 7.95
CA ARG A 107 8.62 16.21 7.58
C ARG A 107 8.29 15.75 6.16
N ALA A 108 9.13 16.10 5.18
CA ALA A 108 8.92 15.69 3.79
C ALA A 108 8.95 14.16 3.60
N ALA A 109 9.78 13.44 4.36
CA ALA A 109 9.86 11.99 4.31
C ALA A 109 8.61 11.32 4.94
N ILE A 110 8.13 11.85 6.07
CA ILE A 110 6.89 11.44 6.72
C ILE A 110 5.71 11.64 5.78
N ASP A 111 5.58 12.84 5.21
CA ASP A 111 4.52 13.18 4.28
C ASP A 111 4.56 12.24 3.06
N ARG A 112 5.74 11.95 2.51
CA ARG A 112 5.89 11.00 1.40
C ARG A 112 5.48 9.56 1.76
N VAL A 113 5.80 9.09 2.96
CA VAL A 113 5.42 7.73 3.42
C VAL A 113 3.91 7.65 3.62
N ILE A 114 3.33 8.65 4.26
CA ILE A 114 1.89 8.77 4.51
C ILE A 114 1.12 8.99 3.21
N ASP A 115 1.72 9.63 2.23
CA ASP A 115 1.11 9.85 0.92
C ASP A 115 1.25 8.64 -0.02
N SER A 116 2.01 7.63 0.38
CA SER A 116 2.20 6.42 -0.41
C SER A 116 0.91 5.57 -0.39
N ASN A 117 0.48 5.11 -1.57
CA ASN A 117 -0.77 4.35 -1.71
C ASN A 117 -0.80 3.04 -0.90
N LYS A 118 0.34 2.48 -0.50
CA LYS A 118 0.37 1.19 0.21
C LYS A 118 0.20 1.34 1.72
N VAL A 119 1.04 2.16 2.34
CA VAL A 119 1.09 2.27 3.80
C VAL A 119 0.30 3.48 4.29
N GLY A 120 0.21 4.52 3.47
CA GLY A 120 -0.50 5.75 3.76
C GLY A 120 -1.98 5.55 4.10
N HIS A 121 -2.72 4.92 3.20
CA HIS A 121 -4.15 4.61 3.39
C HIS A 121 -4.38 3.76 4.63
N GLN A 122 -3.46 2.84 4.93
CA GLN A 122 -3.55 1.99 6.11
C GLN A 122 -3.34 2.80 7.40
N ILE A 123 -2.35 3.69 7.44
CA ILE A 123 -2.10 4.57 8.58
C ILE A 123 -3.27 5.52 8.79
N GLN A 124 -3.81 6.12 7.72
CA GLN A 124 -4.95 7.02 7.83
C GLN A 124 -6.19 6.31 8.36
N ARG A 125 -6.47 5.10 7.88
CA ARG A 125 -7.56 4.26 8.40
C ARG A 125 -7.37 3.91 9.87
N LEU A 126 -6.14 3.60 10.28
CA LEU A 126 -5.80 3.30 11.67
C LEU A 126 -5.93 4.52 12.58
N ALA A 127 -5.55 5.71 12.12
CA ALA A 127 -5.72 6.96 12.87
C ALA A 127 -7.20 7.24 13.14
N ALA A 128 -8.05 7.17 12.11
CA ALA A 128 -9.50 7.31 12.28
C ALA A 128 -10.08 6.25 13.23
N MET A 129 -9.63 4.99 13.11
CA MET A 129 -10.05 3.91 14.00
C MET A 129 -9.61 4.14 15.45
N ARG A 130 -8.45 4.76 15.69
CA ARG A 130 -7.96 5.08 17.04
C ARG A 130 -8.90 6.06 17.76
N GLU A 131 -9.46 7.02 17.03
CA GLU A 131 -10.40 8.02 17.55
C GLU A 131 -11.80 7.43 17.76
N GLU A 132 -12.31 6.63 16.81
CA GLU A 132 -13.68 6.10 16.84
C GLU A 132 -13.82 4.80 17.66
N ASP A 133 -12.82 3.93 17.63
CA ASP A 133 -12.86 2.59 18.21
C ASP A 133 -11.46 2.09 18.61
N PHE A 134 -11.01 2.49 19.80
CA PHE A 134 -9.69 2.12 20.32
C PHE A 134 -9.45 0.60 20.39
N GLN A 135 -10.43 -0.19 20.82
CA GLN A 135 -10.28 -1.65 20.89
C GLN A 135 -10.16 -2.27 19.48
N GLY A 136 -10.94 -1.76 18.51
CA GLY A 136 -10.80 -2.17 17.11
C GLY A 136 -9.42 -1.83 16.55
N PHE A 137 -8.89 -0.66 16.92
CA PHE A 137 -7.54 -0.23 16.56
C PHE A 137 -6.47 -1.20 17.08
N GLU A 138 -6.51 -1.58 18.35
CA GLU A 138 -5.54 -2.53 18.93
C GLU A 138 -5.56 -3.88 18.22
N LEU A 139 -6.76 -4.45 17.99
CA LEU A 139 -6.91 -5.70 17.26
C LEU A 139 -6.35 -5.60 15.83
N GLN A 140 -6.58 -4.48 15.16
CA GLN A 140 -6.09 -4.26 13.80
C GLN A 140 -4.55 -4.13 13.78
N ILE A 141 -3.94 -3.46 14.76
CA ILE A 141 -2.47 -3.39 14.88
C ILE A 141 -1.89 -4.78 15.10
N ALA A 142 -2.45 -5.56 16.05
CA ALA A 142 -2.01 -6.93 16.33
C ALA A 142 -2.13 -7.83 15.09
N ASN A 143 -3.25 -7.75 14.37
CA ASN A 143 -3.48 -8.46 13.12
C ASN A 143 -2.40 -8.15 12.07
N ILE A 144 -2.04 -6.87 11.90
CA ILE A 144 -1.01 -6.43 10.95
C ILE A 144 0.37 -6.97 11.34
N GLN A 145 0.72 -6.92 12.62
CA GLN A 145 1.99 -7.40 13.15
C GLN A 145 2.13 -8.91 12.95
N LEU A 146 1.14 -9.69 13.40
CA LEU A 146 1.12 -11.15 13.27
C LEU A 146 1.17 -11.60 11.80
N ALA A 147 0.44 -10.93 10.90
CA ALA A 147 0.48 -11.25 9.47
C ALA A 147 1.90 -11.08 8.86
N ARG A 148 2.64 -10.07 9.32
CA ARG A 148 4.02 -9.83 8.87
C ARG A 148 4.97 -10.86 9.42
N GLU A 149 4.85 -11.18 10.70
CA GLU A 149 5.67 -12.20 11.35
C GLU A 149 5.44 -13.57 10.72
N CYS A 150 4.19 -13.97 10.49
CA CYS A 150 3.84 -15.16 9.73
C CYS A 150 4.53 -15.19 8.35
N THR A 151 4.46 -14.07 7.62
CA THR A 151 5.11 -13.95 6.30
C THR A 151 6.63 -14.06 6.40
N GLU A 152 7.26 -13.42 7.39
CA GLU A 152 8.70 -13.46 7.60
C GLU A 152 9.17 -14.87 7.99
N GLN A 153 8.51 -15.52 8.95
CA GLN A 153 8.84 -16.89 9.34
C GLN A 153 8.61 -17.89 8.20
N GLY A 154 7.54 -17.73 7.41
CA GLY A 154 7.30 -18.54 6.23
C GLY A 154 8.36 -18.36 5.14
N ARG A 155 8.86 -17.13 4.95
CA ARG A 155 10.01 -16.87 4.05
C ARG A 155 11.29 -17.54 4.56
N LYS A 156 11.59 -17.41 5.86
CA LYS A 156 12.75 -18.06 6.51
C LYS A 156 12.71 -19.58 6.35
N LEU A 157 11.53 -20.17 6.54
CA LEU A 157 11.32 -21.62 6.39
C LEU A 157 11.58 -22.07 4.94
N ARG A 158 11.04 -21.36 3.94
CA ARG A 158 11.26 -21.68 2.51
C ARG A 158 12.71 -21.48 2.05
N ALA A 159 13.42 -20.52 2.62
CA ALA A 159 14.83 -20.29 2.30
C ALA A 159 15.73 -21.45 2.76
N ARG A 160 15.34 -22.17 3.82
CA ARG A 160 16.06 -23.33 4.36
C ARG A 160 15.72 -24.64 3.63
N LYS A 161 15.76 -24.62 2.28
CA LYS A 161 15.32 -25.68 1.35
C LYS A 161 15.78 -27.12 1.67
N THR A 162 16.79 -27.33 2.50
CA THR A 162 17.49 -28.62 2.69
C THR A 162 17.40 -29.22 4.10
N SER A 163 16.63 -28.66 5.03
CA SER A 163 16.69 -29.09 6.45
C SER A 163 15.33 -29.39 7.08
N ALA A 164 14.37 -29.89 6.29
CA ALA A 164 13.03 -30.23 6.77
C ALA A 164 13.04 -31.22 7.96
N ALA A 165 14.06 -32.08 8.04
CA ALA A 165 14.26 -33.03 9.15
C ALA A 165 15.24 -32.53 10.23
N SER A 166 15.77 -31.31 10.12
CA SER A 166 16.63 -30.75 11.17
C SER A 166 15.79 -30.26 12.34
N SER A 167 16.32 -30.41 13.57
CA SER A 167 15.70 -29.84 14.79
C SER A 167 15.39 -28.34 14.63
N ALA A 168 16.30 -27.58 14.02
CA ALA A 168 16.09 -26.14 13.73
C ALA A 168 14.96 -25.88 12.72
N GLY A 169 14.68 -26.82 11.82
CA GLY A 169 13.56 -26.77 10.89
C GLY A 169 12.23 -26.99 11.58
N GLU A 170 12.15 -27.96 12.49
CA GLU A 170 10.92 -28.26 13.24
C GLU A 170 10.56 -27.14 14.23
N GLN A 171 11.55 -26.58 14.95
CA GLN A 171 11.32 -25.40 15.81
C GLN A 171 10.73 -24.22 15.03
N GLN A 172 11.23 -23.97 13.81
CA GLN A 172 10.73 -22.90 12.96
C GLN A 172 9.30 -23.17 12.45
N ARG A 173 8.96 -24.44 12.16
CA ARG A 173 7.59 -24.84 11.79
C ARG A 173 6.63 -24.67 12.96
N GLN A 174 7.05 -25.10 14.15
CA GLN A 174 6.26 -24.96 15.36
C GLN A 174 5.95 -23.50 15.67
N LYS A 175 6.98 -22.64 15.65
CA LYS A 175 6.80 -21.19 15.81
C LYS A 175 5.84 -20.59 14.76
N LEU A 176 5.92 -21.04 13.51
CA LEU A 176 4.99 -20.58 12.48
C LEU A 176 3.55 -21.06 12.74
N ARG A 177 3.34 -22.30 13.23
CA ARG A 177 2.02 -22.81 13.62
C ARG A 177 1.41 -21.97 14.73
N GLU A 178 2.19 -21.66 15.77
CA GLU A 178 1.78 -20.81 16.89
C GLU A 178 1.34 -19.42 16.42
N LEU A 179 2.19 -18.73 15.64
CA LEU A 179 1.85 -17.41 15.08
C LEU A 179 0.61 -17.43 14.18
N VAL A 180 0.39 -18.51 13.43
CA VAL A 180 -0.82 -18.66 12.59
C VAL A 180 -2.05 -18.88 13.45
N GLY A 181 -1.94 -19.64 14.55
CA GLY A 181 -3.01 -19.81 15.54
C GLY A 181 -3.39 -18.47 16.17
N GLU A 182 -2.43 -17.71 16.69
CA GLU A 182 -2.66 -16.38 17.26
C GLU A 182 -3.29 -15.42 16.25
N HIS A 183 -2.81 -15.43 15.01
CA HIS A 183 -3.37 -14.60 13.93
C HIS A 183 -4.82 -14.98 13.60
N PHE A 184 -5.15 -16.27 13.63
CA PHE A 184 -6.52 -16.74 13.44
C PHE A 184 -7.43 -16.22 14.57
N ASP A 185 -7.00 -16.34 15.83
CA ASP A 185 -7.78 -15.91 16.99
C ASP A 185 -8.04 -14.40 16.97
N ILE A 186 -7.03 -13.58 16.61
CA ILE A 186 -7.22 -12.13 16.46
C ILE A 186 -8.24 -11.82 15.36
N ARG A 187 -8.18 -12.51 14.22
CA ARG A 187 -9.16 -12.32 13.14
C ARG A 187 -10.56 -12.78 13.55
N GLN A 188 -10.67 -13.81 14.36
CA GLN A 188 -11.95 -14.27 14.91
C GLN A 188 -12.55 -13.22 15.83
N LYS A 189 -11.77 -12.68 16.79
CA LYS A 189 -12.19 -11.57 17.66
C LYS A 189 -12.65 -10.33 16.89
N MET A 190 -11.93 -9.99 15.81
CA MET A 190 -12.33 -8.89 14.93
C MET A 190 -13.70 -9.11 14.28
N ARG A 191 -13.97 -10.33 13.80
CA ARG A 191 -15.26 -10.69 13.20
C ARG A 191 -16.39 -10.69 14.20
N GLU A 192 -16.17 -11.24 15.39
CA GLU A 192 -17.14 -11.22 16.49
C GLU A 192 -17.52 -9.78 16.88
N ARG A 193 -16.52 -8.89 16.94
CA ARG A 193 -16.75 -7.46 17.17
C ARG A 193 -17.55 -6.80 16.06
N GLU A 194 -17.21 -7.07 14.80
CA GLU A 194 -17.94 -6.54 13.64
C GLU A 194 -19.40 -7.02 13.64
N LEU A 195 -19.62 -8.30 13.95
CA LEU A 195 -20.95 -8.88 14.11
C LEU A 195 -21.74 -8.16 15.20
N ALA A 196 -21.16 -7.95 16.39
CA ALA A 196 -21.82 -7.22 17.47
C ALA A 196 -22.19 -5.77 17.08
N LYS A 197 -21.33 -5.07 16.32
CA LYS A 197 -21.65 -3.72 15.80
C LYS A 197 -22.83 -3.75 14.83
N LEU A 198 -22.87 -4.72 13.92
CA LEU A 198 -23.96 -4.89 12.97
C LEU A 198 -25.27 -5.22 13.67
N GLU A 199 -25.25 -6.08 14.68
CA GLU A 199 -26.43 -6.40 15.50
C GLU A 199 -26.97 -5.16 16.23
N ASN A 200 -26.10 -4.35 16.83
CA ASN A 200 -26.48 -3.08 17.45
C ASN A 200 -27.17 -2.15 16.42
N ARG A 201 -26.58 -2.03 15.24
CA ARG A 201 -27.12 -1.18 14.18
C ARG A 201 -28.50 -1.66 13.70
N ILE A 202 -28.68 -2.97 13.56
CA ILE A 202 -29.98 -3.58 13.20
C ILE A 202 -31.02 -3.25 14.28
N ARG A 203 -30.66 -3.35 15.57
CA ARG A 203 -31.57 -3.01 16.68
C ARG A 203 -31.98 -1.53 16.66
N GLU A 204 -31.05 -0.61 16.42
CA GLU A 204 -31.35 0.82 16.28
C GLU A 204 -32.30 1.11 15.10
N LEU A 205 -32.05 0.48 13.95
CA LEU A 205 -32.89 0.64 12.76
C LEU A 205 -34.30 0.10 13.00
N ARG A 206 -34.44 -1.05 13.66
CA ARG A 206 -35.74 -1.60 14.06
C ARG A 206 -36.50 -0.65 14.98
N ARG A 207 -35.83 -0.13 16.02
CA ARG A 207 -36.44 0.88 16.92
C ARG A 207 -36.91 2.13 16.18
N THR A 208 -36.12 2.60 15.21
CA THR A 208 -36.47 3.76 14.37
C THR A 208 -37.69 3.47 13.50
N LEU A 209 -37.80 2.26 12.95
CA LEU A 209 -38.97 1.83 12.19
C LEU A 209 -40.21 1.72 13.07
N ASP A 210 -40.10 1.14 14.26
CA ASP A 210 -41.22 1.03 15.20
C ASP A 210 -41.74 2.40 15.63
N GLN A 211 -40.84 3.36 15.90
CA GLN A 211 -41.21 4.75 16.18
C GLN A 211 -41.94 5.39 14.99
N ARG A 212 -41.46 5.19 13.76
CA ARG A 212 -42.12 5.71 12.55
C ARG A 212 -43.47 5.07 12.32
N ASN A 213 -43.60 3.77 12.61
CA ASN A 213 -44.86 3.04 12.51
C ASN A 213 -45.88 3.55 13.54
N GLY A 214 -45.44 3.83 14.78
CA GLY A 214 -46.28 4.47 15.79
C GLY A 214 -46.74 5.87 15.38
N SER A 215 -45.88 6.63 14.72
CA SER A 215 -46.21 7.97 14.17
C SER A 215 -46.87 7.92 12.79
N ARG A 216 -47.17 6.74 12.24
CA ARG A 216 -47.61 6.59 10.84
C ARG A 216 -48.86 7.39 10.55
N THR A 217 -49.88 7.29 11.40
CA THR A 217 -51.16 8.00 11.21
C THR A 217 -50.94 9.52 11.25
N ALA A 218 -50.18 10.04 12.21
CA ALA A 218 -49.87 11.46 12.30
C ALA A 218 -49.06 11.98 11.08
N LEU A 219 -48.14 11.16 10.56
CA LEU A 219 -47.39 11.48 9.34
C LEU A 219 -48.29 11.48 8.10
N ILE A 220 -49.21 10.51 7.99
CA ILE A 220 -50.21 10.45 6.92
C ILE A 220 -51.11 11.68 7.00
N GLU A 221 -51.65 12.00 8.18
CA GLU A 221 -52.53 13.15 8.40
C GLU A 221 -51.84 14.47 8.05
N LYS A 222 -50.61 14.67 8.55
CA LYS A 222 -49.80 15.84 8.20
C LYS A 222 -49.59 15.96 6.69
N ARG A 223 -49.34 14.83 6.01
CA ARG A 223 -49.14 14.83 4.55
C ARG A 223 -50.45 15.07 3.80
N PHE A 224 -51.56 14.55 4.31
CA PHE A 224 -52.90 14.76 3.78
C PHE A 224 -53.26 16.25 3.82
N LEU A 225 -53.15 16.89 4.99
CA LEU A 225 -53.38 18.33 5.17
C LEU A 225 -52.50 19.20 4.25
N GLN A 226 -51.22 18.82 4.08
CA GLN A 226 -50.32 19.51 3.14
C GLN A 226 -50.78 19.44 1.68
N LEU A 227 -51.47 18.37 1.28
CA LEU A 227 -51.91 18.16 -0.10
C LEU A 227 -53.29 18.76 -0.36
N THR A 228 -54.18 18.77 0.63
CA THR A 228 -55.52 19.37 0.49
C THR A 228 -55.49 20.90 0.55
N SER A 229 -54.37 21.50 0.94
CA SER A 229 -54.22 22.96 1.09
C SER A 229 -55.26 23.57 2.04
N GLU A 230 -55.88 22.74 2.89
CA GLU A 230 -56.69 23.24 3.97
C GLU A 230 -55.77 24.06 4.87
N PRO A 231 -56.02 25.37 5.04
CA PRO A 231 -55.23 26.16 5.97
C PRO A 231 -55.33 25.46 7.31
N ASN A 232 -54.18 25.17 7.92
CA ASN A 232 -54.11 24.57 9.24
C ASN A 232 -54.74 25.53 10.26
N THR A 233 -56.06 25.54 10.37
CA THR A 233 -56.85 26.42 11.24
C THR A 233 -56.68 26.03 12.70
N ALA A 234 -56.03 24.90 12.98
CA ALA A 234 -55.75 24.40 14.32
C ALA A 234 -54.39 24.85 14.90
N ALA A 235 -53.79 25.93 14.39
CA ALA A 235 -52.55 26.45 14.94
C ALA A 235 -52.57 27.97 15.13
N TRP A 236 -53.37 28.45 16.10
CA TRP A 236 -52.97 29.46 17.10
C TRP A 236 -53.21 28.86 18.49
#